data_AF-A0A7S0JQD7-F1
#
_entry.id   AF-A0A7S0JQD7-F1
#
_cell.length_a   1.000
_cell.length_b   1.000
_cell.length_c   1.000
_cell.angle_alpha   90.00
_cell.angle_beta   90.00
_cell.angle_gamma   90.00
#
_symmetry.space_group_name_H-M   'P 1'
#
loop_
_entity.id
_entity.type
_entity.pdbx_description
1 polymer ?
#
loop_
_entity_poly.entity_id
_entity_poly.type
_entity_poly.pdbx_seq_one_letter_code
_entity_poly.pdbx_strand_id
1 'polypeptide(L)'
;DGLAAVAVSHDGIDARVTKVKSVTGDAEINIRKGKKLAVFEVAAKAEYEAWTGEALEKGTLEIVEVYQDDMDEDFDVRFAVTHPADGLNTRALRVGPLAEAVRAVIRHFANKLPDMDGGEAALAEAKERRAAER
;
A
#
# COMPACT_ATOMS: atom_id res chain seq x y z
N ASP A 1 -1.71 -8.57 4.57
CA ASP A 1 -0.24 -8.41 4.66
C ASP A 1 0.16 -6.98 4.35
N GLY A 2 1.24 -6.48 4.97
CA GLY A 2 1.71 -5.08 4.82
C GLY A 2 2.93 -4.95 3.89
N LEU A 3 3.49 -3.75 3.79
CA LEU A 3 4.61 -3.45 2.86
C LEU A 3 5.82 -4.37 3.03
N ALA A 4 6.12 -4.80 4.26
CA ALA A 4 7.24 -5.71 4.54
C ALA A 4 7.08 -7.13 3.95
N ALA A 5 5.89 -7.49 3.49
CA ALA A 5 5.62 -8.78 2.85
C ALA A 5 5.78 -8.73 1.32
N VAL A 6 6.05 -7.55 0.74
CA VAL A 6 6.20 -7.41 -0.72
C VAL A 6 7.48 -8.10 -1.17
N ALA A 7 7.31 -9.10 -2.03
CA ALA A 7 8.36 -9.76 -2.79
C ALA A 7 7.84 -10.09 -4.20
N VAL A 8 8.68 -9.89 -5.22
CA VAL A 8 8.34 -10.11 -6.63
C VAL A 8 9.54 -10.67 -7.38
N SER A 9 9.26 -11.41 -8.46
CA SER A 9 10.26 -11.91 -9.40
C SER A 9 9.85 -11.52 -10.82
N HIS A 10 10.78 -10.99 -11.61
CA HIS A 10 10.54 -10.59 -12.99
C HIS A 10 11.82 -10.66 -13.81
N ASP A 11 11.77 -11.31 -14.97
CA ASP A 11 12.91 -11.44 -15.90
C ASP A 11 14.22 -11.93 -15.24
N GLY A 12 14.11 -12.86 -14.28
CA GLY A 12 15.26 -13.41 -13.56
C GLY A 12 15.86 -12.47 -12.50
N ILE A 13 15.18 -11.37 -12.20
CA ILE A 13 15.50 -10.45 -11.11
C ILE A 13 14.45 -10.61 -10.01
N ASP A 14 14.92 -10.88 -8.79
CA ASP A 14 14.08 -10.90 -7.60
C ASP A 14 14.17 -9.55 -6.89
N ALA A 15 13.08 -9.11 -6.25
CA ALA A 15 13.10 -7.96 -5.35
C ALA A 15 12.16 -8.15 -4.17
N ARG A 16 12.48 -7.46 -3.09
CA ARG A 16 11.63 -7.38 -1.90
C ARG A 16 11.78 -6.07 -1.17
N VAL A 17 10.74 -5.70 -0.44
CA VAL A 17 10.83 -4.66 0.59
C VAL A 17 11.53 -5.24 1.81
N THR A 18 12.56 -4.58 2.30
CA THR A 18 13.37 -5.06 3.43
C THR A 18 13.04 -4.37 4.73
N LYS A 19 12.66 -3.09 4.68
CA LYS A 19 12.38 -2.32 5.88
C LYS A 19 11.44 -1.15 5.60
N VAL A 20 10.34 -1.07 6.34
CA VAL A 20 9.52 0.14 6.38
C VAL A 20 10.20 1.16 7.30
N LYS A 21 10.41 2.38 6.81
CA LYS A 21 11.07 3.47 7.53
C LYS A 21 10.08 4.36 8.26
N SER A 22 9.01 4.72 7.58
CA SER A 22 7.95 5.56 8.12
C SER A 22 6.65 5.28 7.40
N VAL A 23 5.56 5.42 8.15
CA VAL A 23 4.20 5.55 7.64
C VAL A 23 3.63 6.76 8.35
N THR A 24 3.10 7.71 7.59
CA THR A 24 2.57 8.98 8.10
C THR A 24 1.23 9.27 7.46
N GLY A 25 0.41 10.05 8.15
CA GLY A 25 -0.92 10.43 7.70
C GLY A 25 -2.00 9.97 8.67
N ASP A 26 -3.25 10.12 8.23
CA ASP A 26 -4.44 9.97 9.06
C ASP A 26 -5.42 8.99 8.42
N ALA A 27 -6.15 8.26 9.26
CA ALA A 27 -7.19 7.34 8.84
C ALA A 27 -8.36 7.40 9.83
N GLU A 28 -9.57 7.64 9.31
CA GLU A 28 -10.78 7.74 10.08
C GLU A 28 -11.86 6.82 9.50
N ILE A 29 -12.60 6.15 10.38
CA ILE A 29 -13.73 5.31 9.99
C ILE A 29 -15.01 5.98 10.48
N ASN A 30 -15.93 6.21 9.55
CA ASN A 30 -17.18 6.89 9.77
C ASN A 30 -18.37 5.98 9.43
N ILE A 31 -19.38 5.96 10.29
CA ILE A 31 -20.62 5.20 10.02
C ILE A 31 -21.66 6.14 9.42
N ARG A 32 -21.94 5.96 8.13
CA ARG A 32 -22.94 6.78 7.41
C ARG A 32 -23.95 5.88 6.71
N LYS A 33 -25.24 6.15 6.95
CA LYS A 33 -26.36 5.41 6.34
C LYS A 33 -26.24 3.88 6.53
N GLY A 34 -25.78 3.44 7.70
CA GLY A 34 -25.63 2.01 8.03
C GLY A 34 -24.47 1.30 7.32
N LYS A 35 -23.45 2.04 6.86
CA LYS A 35 -22.21 1.52 6.28
C LYS A 35 -21.00 2.18 6.97
N LYS A 36 -19.93 1.41 7.20
CA LYS A 36 -18.62 1.95 7.58
C LYS A 36 -17.95 2.51 6.31
N LEU A 37 -17.41 3.71 6.39
CA LEU A 37 -16.69 4.41 5.33
C LEU A 37 -15.32 4.78 5.89
N ALA A 38 -14.25 4.44 5.18
CA ALA A 38 -12.92 4.90 5.54
C ALA A 38 -12.57 6.16 4.74
N VAL A 39 -11.99 7.14 5.44
CA VAL A 39 -11.34 8.31 4.86
C VAL A 39 -9.90 8.25 5.32
N PHE A 40 -8.95 8.34 4.40
CA PHE A 40 -7.54 8.25 4.76
C PHE A 40 -6.68 9.08 3.82
N GLU A 41 -5.55 9.50 4.36
CA GLU A 41 -4.43 10.10 3.67
C GLU A 41 -3.18 9.42 4.21
N VAL A 42 -2.45 8.69 3.38
CA VAL A 42 -1.27 7.94 3.84
C VAL A 42 -0.07 8.14 2.93
N ALA A 43 1.09 8.33 3.54
CA ALA A 43 2.39 8.32 2.89
C ALA A 43 3.30 7.31 3.56
N ALA A 44 4.19 6.67 2.80
CA ALA A 44 5.10 5.68 3.35
C ALA A 44 6.47 5.71 2.68
N LYS A 45 7.52 5.40 3.46
CA LYS A 45 8.89 5.23 2.98
C LYS A 45 9.40 3.86 3.38
N ALA A 46 10.07 3.18 2.46
CA ALA A 46 10.67 1.88 2.72
C ALA A 46 11.98 1.69 1.96
N GLU A 47 12.78 0.72 2.40
CA GLU A 47 13.94 0.20 1.69
C GLU A 47 13.54 -1.06 0.92
N TYR A 48 14.14 -1.23 -0.25
CA TYR A 48 14.03 -2.45 -1.05
C TYR A 48 15.41 -2.93 -1.47
N GLU A 49 15.49 -4.22 -1.75
CA GLU A 49 16.62 -4.87 -2.37
C GLU A 49 16.15 -5.58 -3.64
N ALA A 50 16.99 -5.58 -4.67
CA ALA A 50 16.77 -6.31 -5.91
C ALA A 50 18.05 -7.06 -6.29
N TRP A 51 17.94 -8.30 -6.73
CA TRP A 51 19.12 -9.12 -7.01
C TRP A 51 18.92 -10.09 -8.17
N THR A 52 20.05 -10.49 -8.77
CA THR A 52 20.15 -11.65 -9.66
C THR A 52 21.50 -12.31 -9.43
N GLY A 53 21.52 -13.60 -9.07
CA GLY A 53 22.75 -14.27 -8.64
C GLY A 53 23.46 -13.52 -7.51
N GLU A 54 24.70 -13.07 -7.75
CA GLU A 54 25.52 -12.29 -6.80
C GLU A 54 25.35 -10.77 -6.92
N ALA A 55 24.70 -10.27 -7.97
CA ALA A 55 24.46 -8.84 -8.15
C ALA A 55 23.30 -8.39 -7.25
N LEU A 56 23.56 -7.46 -6.33
CA LEU A 56 22.60 -6.96 -5.36
C LEU A 56 22.52 -5.42 -5.40
N GLU A 57 21.38 -4.90 -5.84
CA GLU A 57 21.03 -3.48 -5.79
C GLU A 57 20.21 -3.18 -4.53
N LYS A 58 20.45 -2.03 -3.91
CA LYS A 58 19.62 -1.50 -2.82
C LYS A 58 19.06 -0.13 -3.17
N GLY A 59 17.85 0.12 -2.70
CA GLY A 59 17.20 1.40 -2.91
C GLY A 59 16.13 1.73 -1.88
N THR A 60 15.49 2.85 -2.10
CA THR A 60 14.34 3.31 -1.34
C THR A 60 13.13 3.44 -2.24
N LEU A 61 11.95 3.19 -1.68
CA LEU A 61 10.68 3.53 -2.30
C LEU A 61 9.90 4.51 -1.42
N GLU A 62 9.15 5.39 -2.06
CA GLU A 62 8.29 6.38 -1.44
C GLU A 62 6.91 6.30 -2.09
N ILE A 63 5.90 6.08 -1.27
CA ILE A 63 4.49 6.21 -1.62
C ILE A 63 4.12 7.64 -1.25
N VAL A 64 3.84 8.46 -2.27
CA VAL A 64 3.48 9.87 -2.10
C VAL A 64 2.01 9.92 -1.74
N GLU A 65 1.66 10.68 -0.69
CA GLU A 65 0.31 11.00 -0.21
C GLU A 65 -0.82 10.40 -1.05
N VAL A 66 -1.36 9.29 -0.54
CA VAL A 66 -2.44 8.54 -1.19
C VAL A 66 -3.72 8.77 -0.42
N TYR A 67 -4.74 9.22 -1.14
CA TYR A 67 -6.06 9.51 -0.63
C TYR A 67 -7.03 8.36 -0.95
N GLN A 68 -8.18 8.32 -0.27
CA GLN A 68 -9.17 7.27 -0.55
C GLN A 68 -9.71 7.32 -2.00
N ASP A 69 -9.72 8.49 -2.61
CA ASP A 69 -10.24 8.69 -3.98
C ASP A 69 -9.25 8.20 -5.04
N ASP A 70 -7.97 8.00 -4.68
CA ASP A 70 -6.93 7.49 -5.59
C ASP A 70 -6.99 5.96 -5.75
N MET A 71 -7.87 5.25 -5.05
CA MET A 71 -7.90 3.78 -5.03
C MET A 71 -8.30 3.14 -6.36
N ASP A 72 -9.03 3.88 -7.18
CA ASP A 72 -9.43 3.46 -8.52
C ASP A 72 -8.38 3.87 -9.59
N GLU A 73 -7.35 4.61 -9.19
CA GLU A 73 -6.27 5.11 -10.06
C GLU A 73 -4.89 4.60 -9.62
N ASP A 74 -3.88 4.80 -10.48
CA ASP A 74 -2.50 4.47 -10.14
C ASP A 74 -1.82 5.67 -9.48
N PHE A 75 -1.75 5.66 -8.14
CA PHE A 75 -0.99 6.64 -7.39
C PHE A 75 0.54 6.47 -7.54
N ASP A 76 1.27 7.53 -7.19
CA ASP A 76 2.71 7.66 -7.42
C ASP A 76 3.54 6.83 -6.41
N VAL A 77 4.34 5.92 -6.95
CA VAL A 77 5.33 5.14 -6.19
C VAL A 77 6.70 5.44 -6.78
N ARG A 78 7.48 6.23 -6.03
CA ARG A 78 8.80 6.68 -6.45
C ARG A 78 9.86 5.73 -5.95
N PHE A 79 10.83 5.44 -6.81
CA PHE A 79 11.98 4.63 -6.46
C PHE A 79 13.27 5.42 -6.65
N ALA A 80 14.21 5.25 -5.71
CA ALA A 80 15.57 5.72 -5.84
C ALA A 80 16.54 4.55 -5.62
N VAL A 81 17.59 4.49 -6.45
CA VAL A 81 18.71 3.57 -6.25
C VAL A 81 19.71 4.24 -5.33
N THR A 82 20.11 3.53 -4.27
CA THR A 82 21.11 4.01 -3.31
C THR A 82 22.43 3.28 -3.45
N HIS A 83 22.39 2.00 -3.82
CA HIS A 83 23.56 1.16 -4.05
C HIS A 83 23.30 0.36 -5.34
N PRO A 84 23.75 0.83 -6.51
CA PRO A 84 23.59 0.11 -7.77
C PRO A 84 24.45 -1.15 -7.78
N ALA A 85 24.04 -2.14 -8.58
CA ALA A 85 24.86 -3.30 -8.93
C ALA A 85 25.20 -3.28 -10.42
N ASP A 86 26.46 -3.56 -10.75
CA ASP A 86 26.93 -3.56 -12.13
C ASP A 86 26.18 -4.62 -12.96
N GLY A 87 25.72 -4.21 -14.14
CA GLY A 87 25.00 -5.10 -15.06
C GLY A 87 23.56 -5.42 -14.67
N LEU A 88 23.06 -4.94 -13.52
CA LEU A 88 21.70 -5.17 -13.09
C LEU A 88 20.78 -4.01 -13.51
N ASN A 89 19.88 -4.24 -14.47
CA ASN A 89 18.87 -3.27 -14.89
C ASN A 89 17.52 -3.58 -14.24
N THR A 90 17.23 -2.93 -13.12
CA THR A 90 16.00 -3.10 -12.35
C THR A 90 14.88 -2.12 -12.74
N ARG A 91 15.05 -1.30 -13.80
CA ARG A 91 14.05 -0.27 -14.15
C ARG A 91 12.68 -0.88 -14.44
N ALA A 92 12.60 -1.92 -15.27
CA ALA A 92 11.34 -2.58 -15.62
C ALA A 92 10.66 -3.20 -14.40
N LEU A 93 11.43 -3.83 -13.51
CA LEU A 93 10.96 -4.38 -12.23
C LEU A 93 10.31 -3.29 -11.36
N ARG A 94 10.96 -2.12 -11.23
CA ARG A 94 10.49 -1.02 -10.38
C ARG A 94 9.26 -0.33 -10.92
N VAL A 95 9.20 -0.03 -12.21
CA VAL A 95 8.04 0.68 -12.80
C VAL A 95 6.85 -0.25 -13.08
N GLY A 96 7.05 -1.56 -13.01
CA GLY A 96 6.00 -2.55 -13.21
C GLY A 96 5.78 -3.38 -11.94
N PRO A 97 6.25 -4.65 -11.88
CA PRO A 97 5.84 -5.60 -10.85
C PRO A 97 6.00 -5.13 -9.41
N LEU A 98 7.11 -4.47 -9.07
CA LEU A 98 7.35 -4.02 -7.70
C LEU A 98 6.44 -2.84 -7.32
N ALA A 99 6.24 -1.86 -8.22
CA ALA A 99 5.26 -0.80 -7.99
C ALA A 99 3.85 -1.36 -7.84
N GLU A 100 3.45 -2.31 -8.70
CA GLU A 100 2.13 -2.93 -8.61
C GLU A 100 1.91 -3.72 -7.33
N ALA A 101 2.93 -4.45 -6.86
CA ALA A 101 2.84 -5.17 -5.59
C ALA A 101 2.71 -4.20 -4.40
N VAL A 102 3.43 -3.07 -4.42
CA VAL A 102 3.28 -2.01 -3.42
C VAL A 102 1.87 -1.39 -3.48
N ARG A 103 1.36 -1.09 -4.69
CA ARG A 103 0.01 -0.55 -4.86
C ARG A 103 -1.06 -1.52 -4.37
N ALA A 104 -0.91 -2.81 -4.65
CA ALA A 104 -1.81 -3.86 -4.19
C ALA A 104 -1.88 -3.91 -2.66
N VAL A 105 -0.77 -3.67 -1.95
CA VAL A 105 -0.77 -3.60 -0.47
C VAL A 105 -1.60 -2.42 0.04
N ILE A 106 -1.47 -1.23 -0.56
CA ILE A 106 -2.25 -0.06 -0.15
C ILE A 106 -3.73 -0.25 -0.47
N ARG A 107 -4.07 -0.78 -1.67
CA ARG A 107 -5.44 -1.14 -2.02
C ARG A 107 -6.02 -2.19 -1.05
N HIS A 108 -5.21 -3.15 -0.62
CA HIS A 108 -5.63 -4.12 0.38
C HIS A 108 -5.89 -3.46 1.74
N PHE A 109 -5.01 -2.54 2.17
CA PHE A 109 -5.22 -1.75 3.38
C PHE A 109 -6.52 -0.95 3.31
N ALA A 110 -6.74 -0.18 2.23
CA ALA A 110 -7.95 0.62 2.04
C ALA A 110 -9.24 -0.21 2.11
N ASN A 111 -9.24 -1.39 1.47
CA ASN A 111 -10.39 -2.31 1.49
C ASN A 111 -10.64 -2.93 2.87
N LYS A 112 -9.58 -3.15 3.65
CA LYS A 112 -9.66 -3.74 5.00
C LYS A 112 -10.00 -2.72 6.06
N LEU A 113 -9.61 -1.46 5.86
CA LEU A 113 -9.68 -0.40 6.86
C LEU A 113 -11.07 -0.24 7.49
N PRO A 114 -12.20 -0.24 6.75
CA PRO A 114 -13.53 -0.17 7.36
C PRO A 114 -13.82 -1.28 8.37
N ASP A 115 -13.22 -2.46 8.21
CA ASP A 115 -13.45 -3.62 9.09
C ASP A 115 -12.46 -3.69 10.26
N MET A 116 -11.55 -2.71 10.38
CA MET A 116 -10.51 -2.69 11.42
C MET A 116 -10.95 -1.98 12.71
N ASP A 117 -12.10 -1.29 12.72
CA ASP A 117 -12.70 -0.77 13.97
C ASP A 117 -13.64 -1.78 14.65
N GLY A 118 -13.81 -1.63 15.96
CA GLY A 118 -14.78 -2.37 16.78
C GLY A 118 -16.19 -1.75 16.79
N GLY A 119 -16.59 -1.07 15.72
CA GLY A 119 -17.83 -0.28 15.61
C GLY A 119 -19.09 -1.09 15.33
N GLU A 120 -19.12 -2.39 15.61
CA GLU A 120 -20.23 -3.30 15.24
C GLU A 120 -21.57 -2.86 15.84
N ALA A 121 -21.57 -2.41 17.10
CA ALA A 121 -22.78 -1.95 17.80
C ALA A 121 -23.35 -0.68 17.16
N ALA A 122 -22.51 0.32 16.88
CA ALA A 122 -22.92 1.55 16.22
C ALA A 122 -23.39 1.31 14.78
N LEU A 123 -22.80 0.32 14.09
CA LEU A 123 -23.22 -0.08 12.75
C LEU A 123 -24.61 -0.74 12.77
N ALA A 124 -24.89 -1.59 13.76
CA ALA A 124 -26.19 -2.23 13.93
C ALA A 124 -27.29 -1.18 14.17
N GLU A 125 -27.09 -0.27 15.12
CA GLU A 125 -28.02 0.82 15.42
C GLU A 125 -28.29 1.71 14.19
N ALA A 126 -27.24 2.06 13.44
CA ALA A 126 -27.38 2.86 12.23
C ALA A 126 -28.16 2.15 11.10
N LYS A 127 -28.07 0.81 11.02
CA LYS A 127 -28.86 0.00 10.07
C LYS A 127 -30.34 -0.05 10.48
N GLU A 128 -30.62 -0.21 11.77
CA GLU A 128 -31.99 -0.20 12.30
C GLU A 128 -32.67 1.15 12.07
N ARG A 129 -32.00 2.26 12.39
CA ARG A 129 -32.52 3.62 12.12
C ARG A 129 -32.87 3.81 10.64
N ARG A 130 -32.00 3.34 9.73
CA ARG A 130 -32.26 3.40 8.29
C ARG A 130 -33.44 2.53 7.85
N ALA A 131 -33.65 1.39 8.48
CA ALA A 131 -34.79 0.52 8.19
C ALA A 131 -36.11 1.16 8.64
N ALA A 132 -36.10 1.91 9.74
CA ALA A 132 -37.27 2.63 10.26
C ALA A 132 -37.63 3.89 9.44
N GLU A 133 -36.69 4.45 8.68
CA GLU A 133 -36.89 5.61 7.79
C GLU A 133 -37.37 5.23 6.37
N ARG A 134 -37.61 3.94 6.09
CA ARG A 134 -38.11 3.41 4.81
C ARG A 134 -39.57 3.02 4.88
#